data_AF-R0GLQ4-F1
#
_entry.id   AF-R0GLQ4-F1
#
_cell.length_a   1.000
_cell.length_b   1.000
_cell.length_c   1.000
_cell.angle_alpha   90.00
_cell.angle_beta   90.00
_cell.angle_gamma   90.00
#
_symmetry.space_group_name_H-M   'P 1'
#
loop_
_entity.id
_entity.type
_entity.pdbx_description
1 polymer ?
#
loop_
_entity_poly.entity_id
_entity_poly.type
_entity_poly.pdbx_seq_one_letter_code
_entity_poly.pdbx_strand_id
1 'polypeptide(L)' 'LVCAFVPVFSVDEGEVKTLWDTCLVKITPKCALNIIAVVFGNGTLSDLCCSDLVKEGKLCHDTLIKYIADRP' A
#
# COMPACT_ATOMS: atom_id res chain seq x y z
N LEU A 1 -2.03 33.19 -17.36
CA LEU A 1 -1.60 32.15 -16.40
C LEU A 1 -1.74 30.81 -17.12
N VAL A 2 -0.65 30.20 -17.55
CA VAL A 2 -0.69 28.95 -18.31
C VAL A 2 -0.76 27.83 -17.26
N CYS A 3 -1.93 27.22 -17.06
CA CYS A 3 -2.02 26.02 -16.25
C CYS A 3 -1.35 24.89 -17.04
N ALA A 4 -0.11 24.58 -16.71
CA ALA A 4 0.52 23.36 -17.15
C ALA A 4 -0.24 22.20 -16.50
N PHE A 5 -1.07 21.50 -17.28
CA PHE A 5 -1.58 20.21 -16.90
C PHE A 5 -0.37 19.26 -16.87
N VAL A 6 0.19 19.07 -15.67
CA VAL A 6 1.15 17.99 -15.43
C VAL A 6 0.43 16.70 -15.82
N PRO A 7 1.00 15.85 -16.69
CA PRO A 7 0.36 14.58 -16.98
C PRO A 7 0.27 13.84 -15.65
N VAL A 8 -0.96 13.50 -15.23
CA VAL A 8 -1.19 12.49 -14.21
C VAL A 8 -0.43 11.28 -14.72
N PHE A 9 0.70 10.96 -14.10
CA PHE A 9 1.48 9.79 -14.46
C PHE A 9 0.55 8.60 -14.23
N SER A 10 -0.03 8.09 -15.32
CA SER A 10 -0.79 6.86 -15.31
C SER A 10 0.19 5.80 -14.85
N VAL A 11 0.16 5.46 -13.55
CA VAL A 11 0.97 4.35 -13.08
C VAL A 11 0.54 3.14 -13.90
N ASP A 12 1.49 2.57 -14.61
CA ASP A 12 1.24 1.46 -15.51
C ASP A 12 0.63 0.31 -14.70
N GLU A 13 -0.49 -0.26 -15.16
CA GLU A 13 -1.12 -1.39 -14.46
C GLU A 13 -0.17 -2.58 -14.28
N GLY A 14 0.83 -2.73 -15.15
CA GLY A 14 1.90 -3.72 -15.02
C GLY A 14 2.86 -3.41 -13.86
N GLU A 15 3.24 -2.15 -13.64
CA GLU A 15 4.01 -1.72 -12.47
C GLU A 15 3.24 -1.96 -11.16
N VAL A 16 1.93 -1.71 -11.17
CA VAL A 16 1.04 -1.99 -10.03
C VAL A 16 0.97 -3.49 -9.73
N LYS A 17 0.78 -4.30 -10.77
CA LYS A 17 0.70 -5.75 -10.61
C LYS A 17 2.01 -6.32 -10.06
N THR A 18 3.15 -5.90 -10.60
CA THR A 18 4.47 -6.36 -10.15
C THR A 18 4.79 -5.92 -8.72
N LEU A 19 4.33 -4.73 -8.31
CA LEU A 19 4.35 -4.31 -6.91
C LEU A 19 3.60 -5.30 -6.03
N TRP A 20 2.34 -5.58 -6.33
CA TRP A 20 1.52 -6.48 -5.52
C TRP A 20 2.08 -7.90 -5.46
N ASP A 21 2.57 -8.42 -6.59
CA ASP A 21 3.20 -9.74 -6.68
C ASP A 21 4.48 -9.83 -5.82
N THR A 22 5.16 -8.71 -5.58
CA THR A 22 6.41 -8.67 -4.81
C THR A 22 6.19 -8.34 -3.33
N CYS A 23 5.24 -7.45 -3.03
CA CYS A 23 5.17 -6.71 -1.77
C CYS A 23 3.93 -6.92 -0.91
N LEU A 24 2.97 -7.74 -1.37
CA LEU A 24 1.80 -8.13 -0.56
C LEU A 24 1.63 -9.65 -0.49
N VAL A 25 2.74 -10.39 -0.48
CA VAL A 25 2.71 -11.86 -0.48
C VAL A 25 2.53 -12.46 0.91
N LYS A 26 2.75 -11.68 1.98
CA LYS A 26 2.64 -12.14 3.38
C LYS A 26 1.33 -11.71 4.03
N ILE A 27 0.76 -10.59 3.61
CA ILE A 27 -0.48 -10.07 4.20
C ILE A 27 -1.71 -10.83 3.67
N THR A 28 -2.47 -11.46 4.57
CA THR A 28 -3.76 -12.06 4.22
C THR A 28 -4.87 -11.01 4.06
N PRO A 29 -5.95 -11.30 3.30
CA PRO A 29 -7.09 -10.38 3.18
C PRO A 29 -7.70 -9.98 4.53
N LYS A 30 -7.77 -10.90 5.50
CA LYS A 30 -8.24 -10.61 6.86
C LYS A 30 -7.30 -9.63 7.58
N CYS A 31 -6.00 -9.82 7.43
CA CYS A 31 -5.01 -8.92 8.02
C CYS A 31 -5.12 -7.51 7.42
N ALA A 32 -5.29 -7.39 6.09
CA ALA A 32 -5.53 -6.10 5.44
C ALA A 32 -6.76 -5.38 6.01
N LEU A 33 -7.89 -6.07 6.21
CA LEU A 33 -9.09 -5.48 6.84
C LEU A 33 -8.84 -5.02 8.28
N ASN A 34 -8.08 -5.79 9.07
CA ASN A 34 -7.73 -5.39 10.44
C ASN A 34 -6.84 -4.14 10.45
N ILE A 35 -5.90 -4.02 9.52
CA ILE A 35 -5.04 -2.83 9.38
C ILE A 35 -5.92 -1.61 9.09
N ILE A 36 -6.87 -1.70 8.15
CA ILE A 36 -7.81 -0.62 7.82
C ILE A 36 -8.62 -0.24 9.07
N ALA A 37 -9.13 -1.22 9.82
CA ALA A 37 -9.91 -0.96 11.03
C ALA A 37 -9.10 -0.28 12.15
N VAL A 38 -7.79 -0.54 12.25
CA VAL A 38 -6.89 0.16 13.19
C VAL A 38 -6.59 1.58 12.71
N VAL A 39 -6.28 1.77 11.43
CA VAL A 39 -5.89 3.09 10.90
C VAL A 39 -7.07 4.07 10.89
N PHE A 40 -8.26 3.61 10.52
CA PHE A 40 -9.44 4.47 10.31
C PHE A 40 -10.51 4.33 11.40
N GLY A 41 -10.24 3.58 12.45
CA GLY A 41 -11.22 3.27 13.50
C GLY A 41 -10.57 2.99 14.83
N ASN A 42 -11.23 2.16 15.63
CA ASN A 42 -10.76 1.75 16.96
C ASN A 42 -10.52 0.24 17.03
N GLY A 43 -10.06 -0.34 15.92
CA GLY A 43 -9.75 -1.76 15.81
C GLY A 43 -8.50 -2.17 16.57
N THR A 44 -8.16 -3.46 16.50
CA THR A 44 -6.92 -4.02 17.06
C THR A 44 -6.26 -4.95 16.05
N LEU A 45 -4.92 -4.93 16.01
CA LEU A 45 -4.12 -5.87 15.23
C LEU A 45 -3.68 -7.05 16.10
N SER A 46 -3.77 -8.26 15.56
CA SER A 46 -3.16 -9.43 16.20
C SER A 46 -1.65 -9.43 15.96
N ASP A 47 -0.89 -10.04 16.87
CA ASP A 47 0.57 -10.18 16.75
C ASP A 47 0.99 -10.86 15.45
N LEU A 48 0.22 -11.86 15.00
CA LEU A 48 0.45 -12.54 13.72
C LEU A 48 0.32 -11.57 12.53
N CYS A 49 -0.75 -10.77 12.49
CA CYS A 49 -0.96 -9.80 11.41
C CYS A 49 0.08 -8.68 11.46
N CYS A 50 0.48 -8.25 12.65
CA CYS A 50 1.59 -7.31 12.84
C CYS A 50 2.90 -7.88 12.29
N SER A 51 3.21 -9.15 12.60
CA SER A 51 4.40 -9.83 12.09
C SER A 51 4.40 -9.94 10.57
N ASP A 52 3.27 -10.28 9.96
CA ASP A 52 3.14 -10.38 8.50
C ASP A 52 3.31 -9.02 7.83
N LEU A 53 2.72 -7.97 8.40
CA LEU A 53 2.89 -6.59 7.92
C LEU A 53 4.36 -6.16 7.98
N VAL A 54 5.04 -6.35 9.11
CA VAL A 54 6.45 -5.98 9.29
C VAL A 54 7.39 -6.73 8.32
N LYS A 55 7.06 -7.99 7.98
CA LYS A 55 7.87 -8.82 7.07
C LYS A 55 7.86 -8.34 5.62
N GLU A 56 6.87 -7.57 5.18
CA GLU A 56 6.90 -6.97 3.83
C GLU A 56 8.09 -6.01 3.69
N GLY A 57 8.45 -5.32 4.77
CA GLY A 57 9.69 -4.58 4.89
C GLY A 57 9.70 -3.22 4.17
N LYS A 58 10.79 -2.49 4.40
CA LYS A 58 10.93 -1.07 4.02
C LYS A 58 10.68 -0.81 2.54
N LEU A 59 11.24 -1.63 1.65
CA LEU A 59 11.09 -1.45 0.21
C LEU A 59 9.61 -1.46 -0.21
N CYS A 60 8.84 -2.40 0.33
CA CYS A 60 7.43 -2.55 0.03
C CYS A 60 6.57 -1.45 0.66
N HIS A 61 6.86 -1.07 1.89
CA HIS A 61 6.16 0.04 2.55
C HIS A 61 6.41 1.38 1.84
N ASP A 62 7.67 1.71 1.54
CA ASP A 62 8.03 2.96 0.87
C ASP A 62 7.39 3.04 -0.52
N THR A 63 7.44 1.93 -1.27
CA THR A 63 6.89 1.91 -2.64
C THR A 63 5.37 2.02 -2.61
N LEU A 64 4.69 1.33 -1.68
CA LEU A 64 3.24 1.45 -1.52
C LEU A 64 2.81 2.86 -1.13
N ILE A 65 3.50 3.48 -0.16
CA ILE A 65 3.19 4.85 0.26
C ILE A 65 3.42 5.83 -0.88
N LYS A 66 4.53 5.70 -1.61
CA LYS A 66 4.80 6.53 -2.79
C LYS A 66 3.69 6.38 -3.83
N TYR A 67 3.29 5.15 -4.15
CA TYR A 67 2.24 4.86 -5.11
C TYR A 67 0.87 5.44 -4.72
N ILE A 68 0.53 5.44 -3.43
CA ILE A 68 -0.71 6.05 -2.92
C ILE A 68 -0.59 7.58 -2.94
N ALA A 69 0.54 8.14 -2.48
CA ALA A 69 0.77 9.58 -2.39
C ALA A 69 0.87 10.27 -3.76
N ASP A 70 1.33 9.54 -4.79
CA ASP A 70 1.42 10.04 -6.16
C ASP A 70 0.05 10.09 -6.88
N ARG A 71 -1.04 9.64 -6.23
CA ARG A 71 -2.39 9.68 -6.79
C ARG A 71 -3.26 10.75 -6.11
N PRO A 72 -4.07 11.50 -6.91
CA PRO A 72 -4.88 12.61 -6.43
C PRO A 72 -6.06 12.17 -5.55
#